data_AF-A0A3S3RFB8-F1
#
_entry.id   AF-A0A3S3RFB8-F1
#
_cell.length_a   1.000
_cell.length_b   1.000
_cell.length_c   1.000
_cell.angle_alpha   90.00
_cell.angle_beta   90.00
_cell.angle_gamma   90.00
#
_symmetry.space_group_name_H-M   'P 1'
#
loop_
_entity.id
_entity.type
_entity.pdbx_description
1 polymer ?
#
loop_
_entity_poly.entity_id
_entity_poly.type
_entity_poly.pdbx_seq_one_letter_code
_entity_poly.pdbx_strand_id
1 'polypeptide(L)'
;RLPNLFITVSAPVLDHHNFTVSHKMVRTANLLGVAGIDIPIREIIKYIPAFKLGANGHAFAINNNGYVIFHPDLRPMFQDLVKPYFSSVDMLEVEIPDNDKGP
;
A
#
# COMPACT_ATOMS: atom_id res chain seq x y z
N ARG A 1 -19.45 7.98 -6.27
CA ARG A 1 -19.06 6.57 -5.99
C ARG A 1 -17.57 6.60 -5.68
N LEU A 2 -17.13 6.19 -4.48
CA LEU A 2 -15.69 6.14 -4.18
C LEU A 2 -15.01 5.15 -5.15
N PRO A 3 -13.83 5.46 -5.72
CA PRO A 3 -13.13 4.52 -6.55
C PRO A 3 -12.67 3.33 -5.72
N ASN A 4 -12.68 2.14 -6.33
CA ASN A 4 -12.10 0.97 -5.68
C ASN A 4 -10.58 1.08 -5.78
N LEU A 5 -9.95 1.41 -4.65
CA LEU A 5 -8.50 1.37 -4.52
C LEU A 5 -8.05 0.00 -4.04
N PHE A 6 -6.88 -0.42 -4.52
CA PHE A 6 -6.28 -1.72 -4.22
C PHE A 6 -4.81 -1.55 -3.86
N ILE A 7 -4.32 -2.46 -3.03
CA ILE A 7 -2.90 -2.73 -2.87
C ILE A 7 -2.64 -4.15 -3.36
N THR A 8 -1.53 -4.36 -4.06
CA THR A 8 -1.15 -5.70 -4.53
C THR A 8 0.02 -6.19 -3.70
N VAL A 9 -0.11 -7.38 -3.12
CA VAL A 9 1.01 -8.07 -2.50
C VAL A 9 1.57 -9.04 -3.52
N SER A 10 2.88 -8.98 -3.78
CA SER A 10 3.55 -9.82 -4.77
C SER A 10 4.68 -10.65 -4.17
N ALA A 11 4.87 -11.85 -4.70
CA ALA A 11 5.94 -12.76 -4.31
C ALA A 11 6.58 -13.39 -5.56
N PRO A 12 7.91 -13.46 -5.64
CA PRO A 12 8.59 -14.12 -6.76
C PRO A 12 8.41 -15.64 -6.65
N VAL A 13 8.22 -16.30 -7.79
CA VAL A 13 8.14 -17.75 -7.91
C VAL A 13 9.46 -18.27 -8.46
N LEU A 14 10.12 -19.13 -7.70
CA LEU A 14 11.46 -19.64 -7.99
C LEU A 14 11.38 -21.13 -8.28
N ASP A 15 12.10 -21.55 -9.30
CA ASP A 15 12.41 -22.95 -9.55
C ASP A 15 13.70 -23.33 -8.81
N HIS A 16 13.59 -24.31 -7.92
CA HIS A 16 14.69 -24.82 -7.12
C HIS A 16 15.13 -26.18 -7.64
N HIS A 17 15.91 -26.18 -8.71
CA HIS A 17 16.52 -27.38 -9.26
C HIS A 17 17.99 -27.51 -8.85
N ASN A 18 18.38 -28.73 -8.45
CA ASN A 18 19.77 -29.09 -8.19
C ASN A 18 20.36 -29.66 -9.47
N PHE A 19 21.36 -29.01 -10.04
CA PHE A 19 22.08 -29.54 -11.20
C PHE A 19 23.53 -29.84 -10.82
N THR A 20 24.06 -30.96 -11.33
CA THR A 20 25.46 -31.33 -11.12
C THR A 20 26.25 -30.89 -12.34
N VAL A 21 27.22 -30.01 -12.14
CA VAL A 21 28.15 -29.58 -13.19
C VAL A 21 29.55 -29.97 -12.74
N SER A 22 30.25 -30.80 -13.52
CA SER A 22 31.62 -31.25 -13.22
C SER A 22 31.82 -31.79 -11.79
N HIS A 23 31.02 -32.78 -11.37
CA HIS A 23 31.03 -33.38 -10.02
C HIS A 23 30.75 -32.43 -8.84
N LYS A 24 30.29 -31.21 -9.09
CA LYS A 24 29.84 -30.27 -8.07
C LYS A 24 28.33 -30.08 -8.15
N MET A 25 27.62 -30.31 -7.05
CA MET A 25 26.19 -30.00 -6.96
C MET A 25 26.01 -28.48 -6.81
N VAL A 26 25.34 -27.87 -7.78
CA VAL A 26 25.01 -26.45 -7.81
C VAL A 26 23.52 -26.29 -7.56
N ARG A 27 23.18 -25.45 -6.59
CA ARG A 27 21.80 -25.03 -6.32
C ARG A 27 21.56 -23.69 -7.01
N THR A 28 20.70 -23.68 -8.01
CA THR A 28 20.25 -22.44 -8.65
C THR A 28 18.77 -22.24 -8.31
N ALA A 29 18.40 -21.03 -7.94
CA ALA A 29 17.01 -20.61 -7.84
C ALA A 29 16.69 -19.77 -9.07
N ASN A 30 16.05 -20.36 -10.08
CA ASN A 30 15.72 -19.64 -11.31
C ASN A 30 14.38 -18.92 -11.14
N LEU A 31 14.31 -17.63 -11.49
CA LEU A 31 13.05 -16.87 -11.42
C LEU A 31 12.11 -17.32 -12.53
N LEU A 32 10.98 -17.91 -12.16
CA LEU A 32 9.92 -18.31 -13.09
C LEU A 32 8.91 -17.19 -13.34
N GLY A 33 8.68 -16.33 -12.35
CA GLY A 33 7.72 -15.23 -12.46
C GLY A 33 7.38 -14.60 -11.12
N VAL A 34 6.26 -13.88 -11.09
CA VAL A 34 5.75 -13.19 -9.88
C VAL A 34 4.26 -13.51 -9.73
N ALA A 35 3.88 -13.99 -8.55
CA ALA A 35 2.49 -14.12 -8.15
C ALA A 35 2.05 -12.85 -7.41
N GLY A 36 0.83 -12.37 -7.67
CA GLY A 36 0.27 -11.18 -7.03
C GLY A 36 -1.17 -11.41 -6.56
N ILE A 37 -1.54 -10.81 -5.43
CA ILE A 37 -2.91 -10.81 -4.90
C ILE A 37 -3.32 -9.37 -4.61
N ASP A 38 -4.46 -8.96 -5.18
CA ASP A 38 -5.05 -7.64 -4.95
C ASP A 38 -5.93 -7.64 -3.69
N ILE A 39 -5.64 -6.70 -2.81
CA ILE A 39 -6.39 -6.45 -1.58
C ILE A 39 -7.08 -5.10 -1.73
N PRO A 40 -8.43 -5.04 -1.75
CA PRO A 40 -9.13 -3.78 -1.77
C PRO A 40 -8.88 -3.02 -0.46
N ILE A 41 -8.56 -1.72 -0.55
CA ILE A 41 -8.29 -0.89 0.63
C ILE A 41 -9.49 -0.87 1.59
N ARG A 42 -10.71 -0.94 1.05
CA ARG A 42 -11.94 -1.07 1.86
C ARG A 42 -11.93 -2.28 2.80
N GLU A 43 -11.30 -3.39 2.42
CA GLU A 43 -11.25 -4.58 3.27
C GLU A 43 -10.31 -4.34 4.45
N ILE A 44 -9.22 -3.59 4.24
CA ILE A 44 -8.31 -3.18 5.31
C ILE A 44 -9.03 -2.26 6.30
N ILE A 45 -9.75 -1.25 5.79
CA ILE A 45 -10.48 -0.29 6.63
C ILE A 45 -11.53 -0.98 7.50
N LYS A 46 -12.20 -2.03 7.01
CA LYS A 46 -13.19 -2.79 7.81
C LYS A 46 -12.62 -3.42 9.09
N TYR A 47 -11.33 -3.75 9.11
CA TYR A 47 -10.69 -4.31 10.31
C TYR A 47 -10.34 -3.24 11.36
N ILE A 48 -10.49 -1.96 11.02
CA ILE A 48 -10.22 -0.86 11.94
C ILE A 48 -11.42 -0.70 12.87
N PRO A 49 -11.24 -0.77 14.21
CA PRO A 49 -12.33 -0.59 15.15
C PRO A 49 -12.68 0.90 15.29
N ALA A 50 -13.34 1.48 14.28
CA ALA A 50 -13.65 2.91 14.21
C ALA A 50 -14.41 3.42 15.45
N PHE A 51 -15.27 2.58 16.04
CA PHE A 51 -16.02 2.91 17.25
C PHE A 51 -15.14 3.14 18.50
N LYS A 52 -13.87 2.70 18.49
CA LYS A 52 -12.93 2.91 19.60
C LYS A 52 -12.14 4.23 19.50
N LEU A 53 -12.22 4.94 18.37
CA LEU A 53 -11.40 6.13 18.10
C LEU A 53 -12.00 7.42 18.68
N GLY A 54 -13.31 7.42 18.99
CA GLY A 54 -14.03 8.62 19.43
C GLY A 54 -14.52 9.48 18.25
N ALA A 55 -15.22 10.59 18.56
CA ALA A 55 -15.94 11.38 17.54
C ALA A 55 -15.03 12.08 16.51
N ASN A 56 -13.82 12.50 16.93
CA ASN A 56 -12.86 13.20 16.08
C ASN A 56 -11.66 12.31 15.71
N GLY A 57 -11.67 11.04 16.11
CA GLY A 57 -10.58 10.12 15.83
C GLY A 57 -10.83 9.39 14.52
N HIS A 58 -9.83 9.41 13.62
CA HIS A 58 -9.80 8.57 12.44
C HIS A 58 -8.53 7.74 12.41
N ALA A 59 -8.57 6.67 11.61
CA ALA A 59 -7.38 5.93 11.27
C ALA A 59 -6.91 6.34 9.87
N PHE A 60 -5.61 6.27 9.69
CA PHE A 60 -4.96 6.42 8.40
C PHE A 60 -3.80 5.42 8.33
N ALA A 61 -3.30 5.20 7.11
CA ALA A 61 -2.08 4.42 6.92
C ALA A 61 -1.18 5.09 5.89
N ILE A 62 0.11 4.96 6.12
CA ILE A 62 1.17 5.42 5.23
C ILE A 62 2.05 4.24 4.82
N ASN A 63 2.67 4.34 3.65
CA ASN A 63 3.73 3.42 3.25
C ASN A 63 5.10 3.92 3.76
N ASN A 64 6.13 3.10 3.57
CA ASN A 64 7.50 3.42 4.00
C ASN A 64 8.11 4.63 3.28
N ASN A 65 7.50 5.09 2.18
CA ASN A 65 7.95 6.27 1.43
C ASN A 65 7.23 7.56 1.91
N GLY A 66 6.35 7.47 2.91
CA GLY A 66 5.58 8.61 3.41
C GLY A 66 4.31 8.93 2.62
N TYR A 67 3.91 8.08 1.67
CA TYR A 67 2.66 8.28 0.92
C TYR A 67 1.46 7.65 1.62
N VAL A 68 0.34 8.35 1.56
CA VAL A 68 -0.92 7.96 2.17
C VAL A 68 -1.54 6.80 1.40
N ILE A 69 -1.81 5.70 2.11
CA ILE A 69 -2.54 4.53 1.60
C ILE A 69 -4.04 4.78 1.73
N PHE A 70 -4.50 5.25 2.90
CA PHE A 70 -5.85 5.73 3.11
C PHE A 70 -5.87 6.82 4.19
N HIS A 71 -6.74 7.80 3.98
CA HIS A 71 -7.02 8.90 4.90
C HIS A 71 -8.43 9.44 4.58
N PRO A 72 -9.22 9.93 5.55
CA PRO A 72 -10.55 10.50 5.28
C PRO A 72 -10.55 11.61 4.20
N ASP A 73 -9.50 12.44 4.18
CA ASP A 73 -9.33 13.52 3.21
C ASP A 73 -8.56 13.13 1.94
N LEU A 74 -8.17 11.86 1.78
CA LEU A 74 -7.57 11.40 0.53
C LEU A 74 -8.63 11.39 -0.58
N ARG A 75 -8.43 12.23 -1.60
CA ARG A 75 -9.33 12.36 -2.76
C ARG A 75 -8.66 11.81 -4.03
N PRO A 76 -8.83 10.51 -4.33
CA PRO A 76 -8.25 9.89 -5.52
C PRO A 76 -8.91 10.30 -6.85
N MET A 77 -10.02 11.04 -6.82
CA MET A 77 -10.81 11.40 -8.00
C MET A 77 -11.05 12.91 -8.08
N PHE A 78 -11.09 13.45 -9.30
CA PHE A 78 -11.50 14.81 -9.62
C PHE A 78 -12.48 14.78 -10.80
N GLN A 79 -13.72 15.25 -10.59
CA GLN A 79 -14.77 15.28 -11.64
C GLN A 79 -14.86 13.95 -12.44
N ASP A 80 -14.86 12.81 -11.74
CA ASP A 80 -14.88 11.44 -12.29
C ASP A 80 -13.59 10.92 -12.95
N LEU A 81 -12.53 11.72 -13.04
CA LEU A 81 -11.21 11.26 -13.46
C LEU A 81 -10.35 10.88 -12.24
N VAL A 82 -9.52 9.85 -12.39
CA VAL A 82 -8.49 9.52 -11.39
C VAL A 82 -7.46 10.64 -11.38
N LYS A 83 -7.20 11.23 -10.20
CA LYS A 83 -6.19 12.27 -10.03
C LYS A 83 -4.81 11.68 -10.39
N PRO A 84 -4.02 12.33 -11.26
CA PRO A 84 -2.63 11.93 -11.47
C PRO A 84 -1.89 11.90 -10.13
N TYR A 85 -1.02 10.91 -9.94
CA TYR A 85 -0.20 10.77 -8.74
C TYR A 85 -0.98 10.64 -7.42
N PHE A 86 -2.24 10.19 -7.45
CA PHE A 86 -3.02 9.98 -6.21
C PHE A 86 -2.34 9.01 -5.23
N SER A 87 -1.52 8.06 -5.73
CA SER A 87 -0.76 7.09 -4.94
C SER A 87 0.51 7.67 -4.30
N SER A 88 0.81 8.94 -4.58
CA SER A 88 2.02 9.65 -4.13
C SER A 88 1.68 10.89 -3.30
N VAL A 89 0.44 10.99 -2.81
CA VAL A 89 0.00 12.04 -1.88
C VAL A 89 0.66 11.79 -0.53
N ASP A 90 1.30 12.81 0.02
CA ASP A 90 1.91 12.77 1.35
C ASP A 90 0.95 13.27 2.45
N MET A 91 1.42 13.27 3.70
CA MET A 91 0.63 13.71 4.85
C MET A 91 0.46 15.23 4.93
N LEU A 92 1.41 16.01 4.41
CA LEU A 92 1.36 17.48 4.42
C LEU A 92 0.32 18.03 3.45
N GLU A 93 -0.04 17.25 2.43
CA GLU A 93 -1.13 17.57 1.51
C GLU A 93 -2.53 17.31 2.09
N VAL A 94 -2.65 16.41 3.08
CA VAL A 94 -3.96 15.98 3.63
C VAL A 94 -4.21 16.50 5.04
N GLU A 95 -3.17 16.78 5.80
CA GLU A 95 -3.25 17.30 7.17
C GLU A 95 -2.45 18.60 7.30
N ILE A 96 -2.84 19.42 8.26
CA ILE A 96 -2.14 20.67 8.57
C ILE A 96 -0.96 20.32 9.48
N PRO A 97 0.30 20.61 9.09
CA PRO A 97 1.42 20.38 9.97
C PRO A 97 1.31 21.26 11.21
N ASP A 98 1.50 20.64 12.38
CA ASP A 98 1.74 21.42 13.59
C ASP A 98 3.11 22.08 13.46
N ASN A 99 3.13 23.39 13.60
CA ASN A 99 4.34 24.18 13.56
C ASN A 99 4.43 24.69 14.99
N ASP A 100 5.37 24.20 15.81
CA ASP A 100 5.49 24.40 17.29
C ASP A 100 5.35 25.86 17.82
N LYS A 101 5.12 26.81 16.92
CA LYS A 101 4.42 28.06 17.17
C LYS A 101 2.95 27.74 17.47
N GLY A 102 2.65 27.58 18.76
CA GLY A 102 1.26 27.59 19.24
C GLY A 102 0.45 28.79 18.73
N PRO A 103 -0.86 28.86 19.05
CA PRO A 103 -1.73 29.93 18.58
C PRO A 103 -1.18 31.34 18.82
#